data_AF-A0A2K9EJQ4-F1
#
_entry.id   AF-A0A2K9EJQ4-F1
#
_cell.length_a   1.000
_cell.length_b   1.000
_cell.length_c   1.000
_cell.angle_alpha   90.00
_cell.angle_beta   90.00
_cell.angle_gamma   90.00
#
_symmetry.space_group_name_H-M   'P 1'
#
loop_
_entity.id
_entity.type
_entity.pdbx_description
1 polymer ?
#
loop_
_entity_poly.entity_id
_entity_poly.type
_entity_poly.pdbx_seq_one_letter_code
_entity_poly.pdbx_strand_id
1 'polypeptide(L)'
;MVDAGKPNQTRGSHDSLDRHFEALRSEFSGQSALILEHARLNVLLRRQISPKENYARLAELYRSEAPYLLEHLNVRWMVSACDSIADWDPDPAARATALSVSLLVNTVKLIESERYLNDQISQDMQPDRVTHVNEALVPLFEGLSVFTVGTDDTLRNMRWRMEAGKGAHFSGDILMEVFDRLQVNDTVYARFRARHHRKKTSWW
;
A
#
# COMPACT_ATOMS: atom_id res chain seq x y z
N MET A 1 19.20 15.24 -7.69
CA MET A 1 18.15 15.57 -6.68
C MET A 1 17.28 16.67 -7.25
N VAL A 2 15.98 16.66 -6.95
CA VAL A 2 15.03 17.71 -7.35
C VAL A 2 15.26 18.92 -6.43
N ASP A 3 15.42 20.10 -7.03
CA ASP A 3 15.55 21.36 -6.29
C ASP A 3 14.31 22.23 -6.54
N ALA A 4 13.42 22.30 -5.54
CA ALA A 4 12.14 23.02 -5.59
C ALA A 4 11.72 23.60 -4.23
N GLY A 5 12.68 23.86 -3.33
CA GLY A 5 12.41 24.46 -2.00
C GLY A 5 11.88 23.47 -0.96
N LYS A 6 11.00 23.91 -0.05
CA LYS A 6 10.48 23.08 1.03
C LYS A 6 9.50 22.02 0.48
N PRO A 7 9.69 20.73 0.78
CA PRO A 7 8.78 19.69 0.29
C PRO A 7 7.37 19.87 0.85
N ASN A 8 6.36 19.71 -0.01
CA ASN A 8 4.95 19.81 0.35
C ASN A 8 4.12 18.77 -0.40
N GLN A 9 3.35 17.96 0.34
CA GLN A 9 2.52 16.93 -0.27
C GLN A 9 1.36 17.53 -1.09
N THR A 10 1.19 17.08 -2.32
CA THR A 10 0.10 17.50 -3.20
C THR A 10 -1.26 16.99 -2.71
N ARG A 11 -2.31 17.78 -2.97
CA ARG A 11 -3.71 17.41 -2.69
C ARG A 11 -4.57 17.63 -3.93
N GLY A 12 -5.22 16.56 -4.39
CA GLY A 12 -6.08 16.59 -5.57
C GLY A 12 -5.29 16.67 -6.88
N SER A 13 -6.00 16.75 -8.00
CA SER A 13 -5.42 16.96 -9.32
C SER A 13 -5.77 18.35 -9.84
N HIS A 14 -4.77 19.15 -10.22
CA HIS A 14 -5.00 20.39 -10.96
C HIS A 14 -5.42 20.10 -12.40
N ASP A 15 -6.38 20.81 -12.99
CA ASP A 15 -6.77 20.56 -14.39
C ASP A 15 -5.59 20.71 -15.37
N SER A 16 -4.74 21.72 -15.14
CA SER A 16 -3.52 21.95 -15.92
C SER A 16 -2.42 20.96 -15.56
N LEU A 17 -1.86 20.30 -16.59
CA LEU A 17 -0.76 19.35 -16.44
C LEU A 17 0.52 20.03 -15.93
N ASP A 18 0.84 21.21 -16.44
CA ASP A 18 2.03 21.97 -16.02
C ASP A 18 1.96 22.35 -14.55
N ARG A 19 0.79 22.83 -14.09
CA ARG A 19 0.57 23.12 -12.67
C ARG A 19 0.69 21.87 -11.81
N HIS A 20 0.24 20.72 -12.31
CA HIS A 20 0.40 19.45 -11.61
C HIS A 20 1.87 19.06 -11.51
N PHE A 21 2.65 19.15 -12.59
CA PHE A 21 4.06 18.80 -12.58
C PHE A 21 4.90 19.75 -11.72
N GLU A 22 4.58 21.04 -11.67
CA GLU A 22 5.23 21.96 -10.74
C GLU A 22 4.91 21.60 -9.28
N ALA A 23 3.66 21.24 -8.99
CA ALA A 23 3.29 20.75 -7.66
C ALA A 23 4.03 19.46 -7.29
N LEU A 24 4.23 18.53 -8.23
CA LEU A 24 5.07 17.34 -8.00
C LEU A 24 6.52 17.71 -7.75
N ARG A 25 7.10 18.67 -8.49
CA ARG A 25 8.47 19.11 -8.24
C ARG A 25 8.64 19.60 -6.80
N SER A 26 7.70 20.40 -6.30
CA SER A 26 7.69 20.83 -4.89
C SER A 26 7.58 19.65 -3.94
N GLU A 27 6.67 18.69 -4.18
CA GLU A 27 6.51 17.51 -3.34
C GLU A 27 7.78 16.65 -3.23
N PHE A 28 8.47 16.47 -4.35
CA PHE A 28 9.68 15.66 -4.46
C PHE A 28 10.96 16.47 -4.23
N SER A 29 10.88 17.71 -3.76
CA SER A 29 12.07 18.52 -3.46
C SER A 29 12.98 17.81 -2.46
N GLY A 30 14.28 17.81 -2.74
CA GLY A 30 15.27 17.07 -1.94
C GLY A 30 15.24 15.56 -2.15
N GLN A 31 14.55 15.05 -3.18
CA GLN A 31 14.50 13.63 -3.52
C GLN A 31 15.09 13.33 -4.91
N SER A 32 15.23 12.05 -5.26
CA SER A 32 15.76 11.65 -6.57
C SER A 32 14.81 12.04 -7.70
N ALA A 33 15.39 12.45 -8.84
CA ALA A 33 14.62 12.72 -10.06
C ALA A 33 13.90 11.45 -10.57
N LEU A 34 14.41 10.27 -10.22
CA LEU A 34 13.85 8.97 -10.56
C LEU A 34 12.43 8.80 -9.98
N ILE A 35 12.24 9.11 -8.69
CA ILE A 35 10.92 8.97 -8.06
C ILE A 35 9.95 10.12 -8.43
N LEU A 36 10.47 11.28 -8.83
CA LEU A 36 9.66 12.30 -9.49
C LEU A 36 9.17 11.81 -10.86
N GLU A 37 10.04 11.19 -11.67
CA GLU A 37 9.65 10.66 -12.97
C GLU A 37 8.59 9.55 -12.84
N HIS A 38 8.75 8.66 -11.86
CA HIS A 38 7.72 7.69 -11.49
C HIS A 38 6.35 8.35 -11.23
N ALA A 39 6.32 9.40 -10.41
CA ALA A 39 5.09 10.13 -10.12
C ALA A 39 4.49 10.80 -11.36
N ARG A 40 5.33 11.38 -12.23
CA ARG A 40 4.88 12.00 -13.49
C ARG A 40 4.23 10.98 -14.44
N LEU A 41 4.85 9.80 -14.61
CA LEU A 41 4.30 8.72 -15.45
C LEU A 41 2.91 8.29 -14.97
N ASN A 42 2.75 8.13 -13.65
CA ASN A 42 1.45 7.81 -13.05
C ASN A 42 0.38 8.88 -13.28
N VAL A 43 0.74 10.17 -13.22
CA VAL A 43 -0.19 11.26 -13.55
C VAL A 43 -0.61 11.21 -15.01
N LEU A 44 0.32 10.95 -15.94
CA LEU A 44 0.02 10.81 -17.36
C LEU A 44 -0.92 9.62 -17.63
N LEU A 45 -0.66 8.47 -17.00
CA LEU A 45 -1.46 7.26 -17.12
C LEU A 45 -2.89 7.44 -16.61
N ARG A 46 -3.06 8.06 -15.44
CA ARG A 46 -4.40 8.39 -14.90
C ARG A 46 -5.19 9.37 -15.75
N ARG A 47 -4.49 10.19 -16.56
CA ARG A 47 -5.10 11.12 -17.53
C ARG A 47 -5.24 10.51 -18.92
N GLN A 48 -4.87 9.24 -19.09
CA GLN A 48 -4.87 8.53 -20.37
C GLN A 48 -4.08 9.24 -21.47
N ILE A 49 -3.03 9.98 -21.11
CA ILE A 49 -2.14 10.63 -22.06
C ILE A 49 -1.12 9.59 -22.52
N SER A 50 -1.16 9.22 -23.80
CA SER A 50 -0.25 8.23 -24.40
C SER A 50 -0.03 6.99 -23.50
N PRO A 51 -1.11 6.28 -23.12
CA PRO A 51 -1.06 5.32 -22.03
C PRO A 51 -0.16 4.12 -22.35
N LYS A 52 -0.11 3.68 -23.62
CA LYS A 52 0.77 2.57 -24.03
C LYS A 52 2.25 2.94 -23.85
N GLU A 53 2.63 4.12 -24.32
CA GLU A 53 4.02 4.61 -24.24
C GLU A 53 4.43 4.89 -22.80
N ASN A 54 3.57 5.55 -22.02
CA ASN A 54 3.87 5.88 -20.63
C ASN A 54 3.86 4.64 -19.73
N TYR A 55 3.03 3.63 -20.03
CA TYR A 55 3.06 2.37 -19.29
C TYR A 55 4.35 1.61 -19.57
N ALA A 56 4.78 1.53 -20.84
CA ALA A 56 6.05 0.90 -21.18
C ALA A 56 7.24 1.54 -20.44
N ARG A 57 7.24 2.87 -20.29
CA ARG A 57 8.24 3.60 -19.49
C ARG A 57 8.15 3.30 -18.00
N LEU A 58 6.95 3.23 -17.43
CA LEU A 58 6.76 2.88 -16.01
C LEU A 58 7.24 1.45 -15.73
N ALA A 59 6.88 0.50 -16.60
CA ALA A 59 7.30 -0.89 -16.48
C ALA A 59 8.82 -1.03 -16.61
N GLU A 60 9.46 -0.29 -17.52
CA GLU A 60 10.92 -0.27 -17.63
C GLU A 60 11.57 0.31 -16.36
N LEU A 61 11.03 1.39 -15.81
CA LEU A 61 11.52 1.97 -14.56
C LEU A 61 11.52 0.94 -13.42
N TYR A 62 10.47 0.14 -13.29
CA TYR A 62 10.42 -0.94 -12.31
C TYR A 62 11.37 -2.09 -12.63
N ARG A 63 11.50 -2.51 -13.90
CA ARG A 63 12.45 -3.57 -14.27
C ARG A 63 13.90 -3.19 -13.97
N SER A 64 14.27 -1.94 -14.17
CA SER A 64 15.65 -1.47 -13.95
C SER A 64 15.93 -1.09 -12.50
N GLU A 65 14.97 -0.48 -11.81
CA GLU A 65 15.21 0.26 -10.56
C GLU A 65 14.31 -0.21 -9.41
N ALA A 66 13.68 -1.39 -9.51
CA ALA A 66 12.75 -1.90 -8.49
C ALA A 66 13.28 -1.81 -7.05
N PRO A 67 14.50 -2.27 -6.71
CA PRO A 67 15.00 -2.15 -5.34
C PRO A 67 15.01 -0.71 -4.82
N TYR A 68 15.48 0.23 -5.65
CA TYR A 68 15.54 1.65 -5.30
C TYR A 68 14.14 2.26 -5.14
N LEU A 69 13.23 1.97 -6.09
CA LEU A 69 11.85 2.43 -6.05
C LEU A 69 11.13 1.91 -4.80
N LEU A 70 11.27 0.62 -4.50
CA LEU A 70 10.64 -0.02 -3.35
C LEU A 70 11.14 0.58 -2.05
N GLU A 71 12.43 0.88 -1.94
CA GLU A 71 12.98 1.55 -0.75
C GLU A 71 12.47 2.98 -0.59
N HIS A 72 12.46 3.79 -1.67
CA HIS A 72 12.33 5.24 -1.58
C HIS A 72 10.92 5.79 -1.83
N LEU A 73 10.05 5.08 -2.54
CA LEU A 73 8.66 5.53 -2.72
C LEU A 73 7.88 5.42 -1.40
N ASN A 74 6.95 6.34 -1.15
CA ASN A 74 5.95 6.11 -0.10
C ASN A 74 4.80 5.21 -0.61
N VAL A 75 4.02 4.65 0.31
CA VAL A 75 2.91 3.73 -0.03
C VAL A 75 1.89 4.39 -0.97
N ARG A 76 1.67 5.71 -0.88
CA ARG A 76 0.73 6.41 -1.79
C ARG A 76 1.19 6.32 -3.25
N TRP A 77 2.48 6.50 -3.52
CA TRP A 77 3.00 6.39 -4.89
C TRP A 77 3.09 4.94 -5.36
N MET A 78 3.36 3.99 -4.46
CA MET A 78 3.25 2.55 -4.77
C MET A 78 1.83 2.16 -5.20
N VAL A 79 0.80 2.61 -4.46
CA VAL A 79 -0.60 2.39 -4.84
C VAL A 79 -0.92 3.05 -6.18
N SER A 80 -0.44 4.28 -6.42
CA SER A 80 -0.66 4.93 -7.71
C SER A 80 -0.07 4.13 -8.89
N ALA A 81 1.08 3.49 -8.69
CA ALA A 81 1.65 2.57 -9.68
C ALA A 81 0.77 1.33 -9.87
N CYS A 82 0.27 0.74 -8.79
CA CYS A 82 -0.66 -0.38 -8.87
C CYS A 82 -1.96 -0.05 -9.59
N ASP A 83 -2.54 1.14 -9.38
CA ASP A 83 -3.70 1.59 -10.15
C ASP A 83 -3.36 1.62 -11.66
N SER A 84 -2.19 2.16 -12.03
CA SER A 84 -1.74 2.17 -13.42
C SER A 84 -1.48 0.77 -13.99
N ILE A 85 -0.91 -0.15 -13.21
CA ILE A 85 -0.70 -1.56 -13.61
C ILE A 85 -2.05 -2.25 -13.82
N ALA A 86 -3.01 -2.05 -12.91
CA ALA A 86 -4.33 -2.64 -13.00
C ALA A 86 -5.12 -2.18 -14.24
N ASP A 87 -4.88 -0.95 -14.70
CA ASP A 87 -5.50 -0.41 -15.90
C ASP A 87 -4.79 -0.85 -17.20
N TRP A 88 -3.45 -0.89 -17.20
CA TRP A 88 -2.67 -0.89 -18.45
C TRP A 88 -1.73 -2.09 -18.67
N ASP A 89 -1.46 -2.92 -17.66
CA ASP A 89 -0.57 -4.07 -17.85
C ASP A 89 -1.18 -5.12 -18.80
N PRO A 90 -0.39 -5.69 -19.75
CA PRO A 90 -0.91 -6.71 -20.65
C PRO A 90 -1.19 -8.06 -19.98
N ASP A 91 -0.59 -8.37 -18.84
CA ASP A 91 -0.78 -9.61 -18.08
C ASP A 91 -1.94 -9.47 -17.07
N PRO A 92 -3.05 -10.23 -17.24
CA PRO A 92 -4.16 -10.23 -16.31
C PRO A 92 -3.77 -10.59 -14.87
N ALA A 93 -2.75 -11.42 -14.66
CA ALA A 93 -2.29 -11.80 -13.32
C ALA A 93 -1.58 -10.63 -12.62
N ALA A 94 -0.75 -9.88 -13.36
CA ALA A 94 -0.14 -8.64 -12.87
C ALA A 94 -1.20 -7.60 -12.50
N ARG A 95 -2.25 -7.43 -13.32
CA ARG A 95 -3.38 -6.54 -13.05
C ARG A 95 -4.15 -6.93 -11.79
N ALA A 96 -4.46 -8.21 -11.62
CA ALA A 96 -5.15 -8.73 -10.42
C ALA A 96 -4.32 -8.54 -9.14
N THR A 97 -3.01 -8.77 -9.24
CA THR A 97 -2.07 -8.53 -8.14
C THR A 97 -2.04 -7.05 -7.76
N ALA A 98 -1.97 -6.16 -8.75
CA ALA A 98 -1.98 -4.72 -8.53
C ALA A 98 -3.29 -4.22 -7.90
N LEU A 99 -4.44 -4.72 -8.38
CA LEU A 99 -5.75 -4.44 -7.78
C LEU A 99 -5.79 -4.84 -6.30
N SER A 100 -5.16 -5.96 -5.95
CA SER A 100 -5.09 -6.45 -4.57
C SER A 100 -4.33 -5.48 -3.65
N VAL A 101 -3.30 -4.79 -4.16
CA VAL A 101 -2.61 -3.70 -3.41
C VAL A 101 -3.58 -2.55 -3.13
N SER A 102 -4.32 -2.09 -4.14
CA SER A 102 -5.27 -1.00 -3.99
C SER A 102 -6.41 -1.36 -3.04
N LEU A 103 -6.94 -2.59 -3.10
CA LEU A 103 -7.95 -3.10 -2.17
C LEU A 103 -7.42 -3.11 -0.73
N LEU A 104 -6.22 -3.65 -0.51
CA LEU A 104 -5.58 -3.72 0.80
C LEU A 104 -5.39 -2.32 1.41
N VAL A 105 -4.75 -1.41 0.68
CA VAL A 105 -4.43 -0.08 1.21
C VAL A 105 -5.67 0.78 1.39
N ASN A 106 -6.64 0.71 0.47
CA ASN A 106 -7.88 1.49 0.62
C ASN A 106 -8.70 0.99 1.82
N THR A 107 -8.72 -0.31 2.09
CA THR A 107 -9.38 -0.87 3.28
C THR A 107 -8.70 -0.39 4.55
N VAL A 108 -7.36 -0.46 4.65
CA VAL A 108 -6.62 0.08 5.79
C VAL A 108 -6.86 1.58 5.95
N LYS A 109 -6.83 2.34 4.84
CA LYS A 109 -7.07 3.77 4.86
C LYS A 109 -8.46 4.10 5.42
N LEU A 110 -9.50 3.34 5.05
CA LEU A 110 -10.85 3.52 5.62
C LEU A 110 -10.87 3.22 7.12
N ILE A 111 -10.25 2.12 7.55
CA ILE A 111 -10.17 1.75 8.98
C ILE A 111 -9.46 2.86 9.78
N GLU A 112 -8.30 3.33 9.33
CA GLU A 112 -7.59 4.40 10.05
C GLU A 112 -8.32 5.75 9.97
N SER A 113 -9.02 6.03 8.86
CA SER A 113 -9.84 7.24 8.75
C SER A 113 -11.03 7.20 9.71
N GLU A 114 -11.70 6.05 9.84
CA GLU A 114 -12.78 5.85 10.79
C GLU A 114 -12.28 6.05 12.23
N ARG A 115 -11.12 5.49 12.58
CA ARG A 115 -10.50 5.73 13.90
C ARG A 115 -10.20 7.21 14.14
N TYR A 116 -9.69 7.93 13.14
CA TYR A 116 -9.45 9.37 13.24
C TYR A 116 -10.75 10.14 13.46
N LEU A 117 -11.79 9.83 12.69
CA LEU A 117 -13.09 10.52 12.75
C LEU A 117 -13.86 10.23 14.04
N ASN A 118 -13.66 9.06 14.65
CA ASN A 118 -14.29 8.65 15.90
C ASN A 118 -13.43 8.95 17.15
N ASP A 119 -12.31 9.67 17.02
CA ASP A 119 -11.38 9.99 18.12
C ASP A 119 -10.84 8.73 18.86
N GLN A 120 -10.49 7.70 18.08
CA GLN A 120 -10.00 6.40 18.58
C GLN A 120 -8.49 6.19 18.38
N ILE A 121 -7.75 7.22 17.97
CA ILE A 121 -6.32 7.11 17.62
C ILE A 121 -5.50 6.63 18.82
N SER A 122 -5.79 7.14 20.01
CA SER A 122 -5.09 6.80 21.26
C SER A 122 -5.72 5.66 22.06
N GLN A 123 -6.75 5.00 21.53
CA GLN A 123 -7.45 3.93 22.24
C GLN A 123 -6.75 2.57 22.01
N ASP A 124 -6.33 1.95 23.11
CA ASP A 124 -5.83 0.58 23.12
C ASP A 124 -6.95 -0.46 23.06
N MET A 125 -6.60 -1.67 22.60
CA MET A 125 -7.49 -2.83 22.70
C MET A 125 -7.74 -3.19 24.17
N GLN A 126 -9.02 -3.28 24.55
CA GLN A 126 -9.49 -3.61 25.90
C GLN A 126 -8.99 -5.00 26.34
N PRO A 127 -8.24 -5.12 27.46
CA PRO A 127 -7.66 -6.40 27.91
C PRO A 127 -8.68 -7.52 28.07
N ASP A 128 -9.83 -7.27 28.70
CA ASP A 128 -10.86 -8.30 28.93
C ASP A 128 -11.43 -8.84 27.61
N ARG A 129 -11.54 -7.99 26.57
CA ARG A 129 -11.99 -8.41 25.24
C ARG A 129 -10.93 -9.24 24.52
N VAL A 130 -9.64 -8.91 24.69
CA VAL A 130 -8.52 -9.70 24.15
C VAL A 130 -8.48 -11.10 24.78
N THR A 131 -8.72 -11.20 26.09
CA THR A 131 -8.86 -12.49 26.77
C THR A 131 -10.07 -13.26 26.24
N HIS A 132 -11.23 -12.60 26.16
CA HIS A 132 -12.48 -13.24 25.75
C HIS A 132 -12.43 -13.89 24.36
N VAL A 133 -11.83 -13.22 23.36
CA VAL A 133 -11.72 -13.77 22.00
C VAL A 133 -10.83 -15.02 21.92
N ASN A 134 -9.96 -15.25 22.91
CA ASN A 134 -9.16 -16.47 23.01
C ASN A 134 -9.93 -17.64 23.68
N GLU A 135 -11.00 -17.35 24.40
CA GLU A 135 -11.80 -18.35 25.13
C GLU A 135 -13.08 -18.74 24.40
N ALA A 136 -13.65 -17.83 23.60
CA ALA A 136 -14.90 -18.02 22.90
C ALA A 136 -14.88 -17.40 21.50
N LEU A 137 -15.62 -18.03 20.58
CA LEU A 137 -15.91 -17.45 19.28
C LEU A 137 -16.84 -16.25 19.47
N VAL A 138 -16.37 -15.07 19.09
CA VAL A 138 -17.17 -13.84 19.07
C VAL A 138 -17.63 -13.59 17.64
N PRO A 139 -18.91 -13.78 17.31
CA PRO A 139 -19.40 -13.61 15.94
C PRO A 139 -19.37 -12.14 15.51
N LEU A 140 -19.09 -11.93 14.23
CA LEU A 140 -19.28 -10.70 13.48
C LEU A 140 -20.44 -10.90 12.48
N PHE A 141 -20.36 -10.30 11.29
CA PHE A 141 -21.34 -10.46 10.23
C PHE A 141 -21.08 -11.70 9.37
N GLU A 142 -22.12 -12.23 8.74
CA GLU A 142 -22.07 -13.29 7.70
C GLU A 142 -21.18 -14.51 8.03
N GLY A 143 -21.15 -14.93 9.30
CA GLY A 143 -20.39 -16.10 9.75
C GLY A 143 -18.90 -15.85 10.01
N LEU A 144 -18.42 -14.60 9.86
CA LEU A 144 -17.11 -14.21 10.36
C LEU A 144 -17.12 -14.12 11.89
N SER A 145 -15.94 -14.22 12.48
CA SER A 145 -15.71 -13.96 13.91
C SER A 145 -14.61 -12.93 14.10
N VAL A 146 -14.56 -12.34 15.28
CA VAL A 146 -13.47 -11.44 15.67
C VAL A 146 -12.15 -12.21 15.53
N PHE A 147 -11.14 -11.54 14.97
CA PHE A 147 -9.79 -12.09 14.84
C PHE A 147 -9.26 -12.51 16.21
N THR A 148 -8.80 -13.76 16.32
CA THR A 148 -8.30 -14.29 17.60
C THR A 148 -6.90 -13.74 17.88
N VAL A 149 -6.85 -12.56 18.49
CA VAL A 149 -5.61 -11.83 18.78
C VAL A 149 -4.65 -12.74 19.54
N GLY A 150 -3.42 -12.88 19.03
CA GLY A 150 -2.39 -13.72 19.64
C GLY A 150 -2.08 -15.02 18.88
N THR A 151 -3.10 -15.65 18.28
CA THR A 151 -2.99 -17.05 17.82
C THR A 151 -3.57 -17.36 16.44
N ASP A 152 -4.44 -16.51 15.89
CA ASP A 152 -5.08 -16.66 14.57
C ASP A 152 -4.06 -16.75 13.44
N ASP A 153 -4.32 -17.58 12.43
CA ASP A 153 -3.40 -17.85 11.31
C ASP A 153 -3.87 -17.27 9.98
N THR A 154 -5.00 -16.56 9.93
CA THR A 154 -5.58 -15.98 8.72
C THR A 154 -4.57 -15.10 7.99
N LEU A 155 -3.87 -14.21 8.72
CA LEU A 155 -2.87 -13.31 8.13
C LEU A 155 -1.59 -14.04 7.70
N ARG A 156 -1.17 -15.10 8.42
CA ARG A 156 -0.05 -15.95 7.96
C ARG A 156 -0.39 -16.63 6.66
N ASN A 157 -1.57 -17.22 6.59
CA ASN A 157 -2.04 -17.93 5.40
C ASN A 157 -2.19 -16.94 4.22
N MET A 158 -2.59 -15.70 4.48
CA MET A 158 -2.62 -14.64 3.47
C MET A 158 -1.21 -14.30 2.99
N ARG A 159 -0.25 -14.03 3.89
CA ARG A 159 1.14 -13.72 3.51
C ARG A 159 1.79 -14.82 2.69
N TRP A 160 1.61 -16.07 3.06
CA TRP A 160 2.17 -17.19 2.29
C TRP A 160 1.67 -17.18 0.83
N ARG A 161 0.39 -16.84 0.59
CA ARG A 161 -0.14 -16.71 -0.78
C ARG A 161 0.47 -15.52 -1.52
N MET A 162 0.75 -14.42 -0.82
CA MET A 162 1.42 -13.26 -1.40
C MET A 162 2.87 -13.61 -1.78
N GLU A 163 3.59 -14.33 -0.91
CA GLU A 163 4.95 -14.81 -1.17
C GLU A 163 5.01 -15.73 -2.40
N ALA A 164 3.99 -16.58 -2.59
CA ALA A 164 3.91 -17.46 -3.77
C ALA A 164 3.77 -16.70 -5.09
N GLY A 165 3.25 -15.46 -5.08
CA GLY A 165 3.16 -14.58 -6.26
C GLY A 165 4.36 -13.63 -6.42
N LYS A 166 5.30 -13.60 -5.46
CA LYS A 166 6.45 -12.71 -5.49
C LYS A 166 7.39 -13.04 -6.65
N GLY A 167 7.94 -12.02 -7.32
CA GLY A 167 8.93 -12.16 -8.38
C GLY A 167 8.39 -12.57 -9.76
N ALA A 168 7.11 -12.95 -9.88
CA ALA A 168 6.49 -13.20 -11.19
C ALA A 168 6.34 -11.91 -12.02
N HIS A 169 6.03 -10.81 -11.34
CA HIS A 169 5.92 -9.46 -11.89
C HIS A 169 6.24 -8.45 -10.78
N PHE A 170 6.69 -7.24 -11.13
CA PHE A 170 7.06 -6.22 -10.14
C PHE A 170 5.87 -5.78 -9.26
N SER A 171 4.63 -6.01 -9.68
CA SER A 171 3.44 -5.81 -8.83
C SER A 171 3.41 -6.73 -7.61
N GLY A 172 3.99 -7.94 -7.70
CA GLY A 172 4.16 -8.84 -6.56
C GLY A 172 5.15 -8.30 -5.53
N ASP A 173 6.24 -7.69 -5.98
CA ASP A 173 7.22 -7.06 -5.10
C ASP A 173 6.64 -5.80 -4.42
N ILE A 174 5.86 -5.00 -5.16
CA ILE A 174 5.12 -3.87 -4.58
C ILE A 174 4.14 -4.36 -3.51
N LEU A 175 3.38 -5.43 -3.78
CA LEU A 175 2.43 -6.00 -2.83
C LEU A 175 3.12 -6.43 -1.52
N MET A 176 4.27 -7.10 -1.62
CA MET A 176 5.05 -7.52 -0.45
C MET A 176 5.60 -6.32 0.34
N GLU A 177 6.21 -5.34 -0.34
CA GLU A 177 6.77 -4.14 0.31
C GLU A 177 5.68 -3.32 1.01
N VAL A 178 4.52 -3.14 0.37
CA VAL A 178 3.37 -2.45 0.98
C VAL A 178 2.90 -3.21 2.22
N PHE A 179 2.79 -4.54 2.14
CA PHE A 179 2.35 -5.34 3.27
C PHE A 179 3.31 -5.28 4.46
N ASP A 180 4.62 -5.35 4.21
CA ASP A 180 5.64 -5.23 5.25
C ASP A 180 5.60 -3.84 5.91
N ARG A 181 5.38 -2.77 5.13
CA ARG A 181 5.21 -1.40 5.67
C ARG A 181 3.97 -1.23 6.54
N LEU A 182 2.88 -1.94 6.25
CA LEU A 182 1.69 -1.94 7.10
C LEU A 182 1.97 -2.56 8.48
N GLN A 183 2.97 -3.45 8.60
CA GLN A 183 3.37 -4.05 9.88
C GLN A 183 4.20 -3.12 10.79
N VAL A 184 4.67 -1.98 10.27
CA VAL A 184 5.60 -1.07 10.97
C VAL A 184 4.98 0.31 11.20
N ASN A 185 4.23 0.84 10.23
CA ASN A 185 3.48 2.08 10.41
C ASN A 185 2.32 1.86 11.40
N ASP A 186 1.84 2.92 12.06
CA ASP A 186 0.66 2.84 12.94
C ASP A 186 -0.61 2.56 12.14
N THR A 187 -0.83 1.28 11.86
CA THR A 187 -1.99 0.75 11.16
C THR A 187 -2.57 -0.42 11.94
N VAL A 188 -3.77 -0.85 11.53
CA VAL A 188 -4.45 -2.03 12.09
C VAL A 188 -3.51 -3.25 12.10
N TYR A 189 -2.70 -3.45 11.06
CA TYR A 189 -1.75 -4.56 11.01
C TYR A 189 -0.69 -4.49 12.10
N ALA A 190 -0.04 -3.35 12.29
CA ALA A 190 0.97 -3.17 13.33
C ALA A 190 0.39 -3.36 14.74
N ARG A 191 -0.82 -2.86 14.99
CA ARG A 191 -1.49 -3.01 16.30
C ARG A 191 -1.86 -4.47 16.60
N PHE A 192 -2.35 -5.23 15.61
CA PHE A 192 -2.60 -6.66 15.78
C PHE A 192 -1.32 -7.48 15.87
N ARG A 193 -0.26 -7.10 15.13
CA ARG A 193 1.07 -7.71 15.23
C ARG A 193 1.66 -7.55 16.63
N ALA A 194 1.56 -6.37 17.24
CA ALA A 194 2.09 -6.09 18.57
C ALA A 194 1.48 -6.97 19.68
N ARG A 195 0.29 -7.52 19.44
CA ARG A 195 -0.39 -8.45 20.37
C ARG A 195 -0.25 -9.91 19.96
N HIS A 196 0.44 -10.20 18.85
CA HIS A 196 0.64 -11.57 18.38
C HIS A 196 1.81 -12.23 19.12
N HIS A 197 1.61 -13.44 19.64
CA HIS A 197 2.64 -14.15 20.42
C HIS A 197 2.91 -15.58 19.91
N ARG A 198 2.03 -16.15 19.08
CA ARG A 198 2.22 -17.50 18.55
C ARG A 198 3.12 -17.50 17.32
N LYS A 199 4.42 -17.82 17.51
CA LYS A 199 5.43 -17.85 16.43
C LYS A 199 5.02 -18.62 15.17
N LYS A 200 4.29 -19.75 15.31
CA LYS A 200 3.87 -20.58 14.17
C LYS A 200 2.85 -19.89 13.26
N THR A 201 2.11 -18.90 13.77
CA THR A 201 1.05 -18.18 13.06
C THR A 201 1.42 -16.73 12.75
N SER A 202 2.70 -16.38 12.89
CA SER A 202 3.23 -15.06 12.57
C SER A 202 3.25 -14.80 11.05
N TRP A 203 3.04 -13.55 10.65
CA TRP A 203 2.89 -13.11 9.26
C TRP A 203 3.78 -11.92 8.90
N TRP A 204 4.80 -11.61 9.70
CA TRP A 204 5.77 -10.55 9.40
C TRP A 204 7.15 -11.15 9.18
#